data_AF-A3XES9-F1
#
_entry.id   AF-A3XES9-F1
#
_cell.length_a   1.000
_cell.length_b   1.000
_cell.length_c   1.000
_cell.angle_alpha   90.00
_cell.angle_beta   90.00
_cell.angle_gamma   90.00
#
_symmetry.space_group_name_H-M   'P 1'
#
loop_
_entity.id
_entity.type
_entity.pdbx_description
1 polymer ?
#
loop_
_entity_poly.entity_id
_entity_poly.type
_entity_poly.pdbx_seq_one_letter_code
_entity_poly.pdbx_strand_id
1 'polypeptide(L)'
;MSKFDRKLHGQPIASPRKEGLQSRKGRPKRVMTVQQALEWAFRTECAQLELPEPPDPERGQGFGFGLEYVLMQRAALGCQIDGGRYKMGDYTHEDAEVIAATVAGMPDDLGGKRMAIRVAELARAGLTPDWMPGAVPRCVPVDMKRNRYGDRAVTEVVGTERVLSRGKWRTVEVRACPVTYSLHPEQIEAARRAYGDWWRALEWIRDGLQVGNMLRDVQIAAALPAQRPWKPKQTRLRSP
;
A
#
# COMPACT_ATOMS: atom_id res chain seq x y z
N MET A 1 65.75 36.08 -25.78
CA MET A 1 65.03 35.91 -27.08
C MET A 1 64.26 34.60 -26.95
N SER A 2 62.94 34.45 -27.05
CA SER A 2 61.83 35.23 -27.64
C SER A 2 60.56 34.86 -26.83
N LYS A 3 59.88 35.84 -26.21
CA LYS A 3 58.50 36.27 -26.52
C LYS A 3 57.70 35.30 -27.40
N PHE A 4 56.66 34.69 -26.84
CA PHE A 4 55.30 34.76 -27.41
C PHE A 4 54.26 34.62 -26.30
N ASP A 5 53.58 35.73 -26.08
CA ASP A 5 52.34 35.91 -25.32
C ASP A 5 51.18 35.21 -26.06
N ARG A 6 50.29 34.57 -25.32
CA ARG A 6 48.85 34.51 -25.64
C ARG A 6 48.07 33.99 -24.42
N LYS A 7 47.76 34.94 -23.54
CA LYS A 7 46.59 34.88 -22.66
C LYS A 7 45.34 34.68 -23.51
N LEU A 8 44.59 33.61 -23.25
CA LEU A 8 43.16 33.54 -23.54
C LEU A 8 42.45 33.20 -22.24
N HIS A 9 41.74 34.20 -21.74
CA HIS A 9 40.78 34.08 -20.65
C HIS A 9 39.65 33.12 -21.06
N GLY A 10 39.69 31.90 -20.54
CA GLY A 10 38.50 31.06 -20.43
C GLY A 10 37.77 31.43 -19.15
N GLN A 11 36.68 32.20 -19.27
CA GLN A 11 35.76 32.42 -18.17
C GLN A 11 35.26 31.07 -17.64
N PRO A 12 35.15 30.86 -16.31
CA PRO A 12 34.40 29.74 -15.81
C PRO A 12 32.94 29.95 -16.19
N ILE A 13 32.43 29.09 -17.07
CA ILE A 13 31.01 28.97 -17.35
C ILE A 13 30.32 28.77 -16.00
N ALA A 14 29.50 29.75 -15.61
CA ALA A 14 28.72 29.69 -14.40
C ALA A 14 27.86 28.42 -14.44
N SER A 15 28.21 27.43 -13.63
CA SER A 15 27.33 26.32 -13.30
C SER A 15 25.99 26.91 -12.86
N PRO A 16 24.85 26.45 -13.41
CA PRO A 16 23.57 26.92 -12.93
C PRO A 16 23.51 26.55 -11.45
N ARG A 17 23.44 27.54 -10.57
CA ARG A 17 23.12 27.33 -9.17
C ARG A 17 21.76 26.63 -9.16
N LYS A 18 21.75 25.32 -8.92
CA LYS A 18 20.59 24.67 -8.32
C LYS A 18 20.42 25.38 -6.99
N GLU A 19 19.52 26.36 -6.94
CA GLU A 19 18.98 26.89 -5.71
C GLU A 19 18.32 25.72 -5.00
N GLY A 20 19.12 24.98 -4.23
CA GLY A 20 18.59 24.04 -3.26
C GLY A 20 17.77 24.87 -2.31
N LEU A 21 16.46 24.61 -2.24
CA LEU A 21 15.57 25.22 -1.27
C LEU A 21 16.18 24.92 0.11
N GLN A 22 16.81 25.94 0.71
CA GLN A 22 17.44 25.80 2.01
C GLN A 22 16.32 25.74 3.05
N SER A 23 16.46 24.82 4.00
CA SER A 23 15.59 24.79 5.18
C SER A 23 15.88 26.01 6.05
N ARG A 24 14.95 26.35 6.96
CA ARG A 24 15.08 27.52 7.85
C ARG A 24 16.35 27.48 8.72
N LYS A 25 16.97 26.30 8.87
CA LYS A 25 18.24 26.08 9.58
C LYS A 25 19.48 26.06 8.67
N GLY A 26 19.35 26.50 7.41
CA GLY A 26 20.45 26.53 6.43
C GLY A 26 20.88 25.15 5.90
N ARG A 27 20.22 24.07 6.33
CA ARG A 27 20.46 22.72 5.82
C ARG A 27 19.67 22.51 4.52
N PRO A 28 20.19 21.76 3.54
CA PRO A 28 19.41 21.43 2.35
C PRO A 28 18.19 20.61 2.74
N LYS A 29 17.01 20.92 2.17
CA LYS A 29 15.80 20.12 2.41
C LYS A 29 16.01 18.67 1.95
N ARG A 30 15.48 17.71 2.72
CA ARG A 30 15.51 16.29 2.38
C ARG A 30 14.48 16.02 1.29
N VAL A 31 14.95 15.65 0.11
CA VAL A 31 14.06 15.28 -1.01
C VAL A 31 13.59 13.85 -0.84
N MET A 32 12.28 13.63 -0.83
CA MET A 32 11.65 12.31 -0.61
C MET A 32 10.49 12.12 -1.60
N THR A 33 10.25 10.88 -2.06
CA THR A 33 8.98 10.57 -2.72
C THR A 33 7.84 10.61 -1.72
N VAL A 34 6.59 10.76 -2.18
CA VAL A 34 5.42 10.77 -1.26
C VAL A 34 5.34 9.48 -0.42
N GLN A 35 5.66 8.33 -1.01
CA GLN A 35 5.70 7.06 -0.27
C GLN A 35 6.77 7.08 0.82
N GLN A 36 7.98 7.53 0.51
CA GLN A 36 9.06 7.64 1.50
C GLN A 36 8.71 8.62 2.62
N ALA A 37 8.05 9.74 2.29
CA ALA A 37 7.62 10.74 3.25
C ALA A 37 6.56 10.17 4.21
N LEU A 38 5.60 9.40 3.69
CA LEU A 38 4.59 8.71 4.49
C LEU A 38 5.21 7.64 5.40
N GLU A 39 6.10 6.81 4.86
CA GLU A 39 6.81 5.81 5.66
C GLU A 39 7.61 6.48 6.76
N TRP A 40 8.36 7.54 6.46
CA TRP A 40 9.09 8.29 7.48
C TRP A 40 8.15 8.89 8.54
N ALA A 41 7.06 9.56 8.15
CA ALA A 41 6.14 10.19 9.07
C ALA A 41 5.47 9.17 10.01
N PHE A 42 4.90 8.08 9.48
CA PHE A 42 4.13 7.14 10.30
C PHE A 42 4.96 6.03 10.95
N ARG A 43 6.07 5.61 10.34
CA ARG A 43 6.92 4.53 10.87
C ARG A 43 8.05 5.06 11.75
N THR A 44 8.74 6.12 11.32
CA THR A 44 9.95 6.62 12.01
C THR A 44 9.61 7.70 13.02
N GLU A 45 8.86 8.72 12.60
CA GLU A 45 8.41 9.80 13.49
C GLU A 45 7.25 9.35 14.39
N CYS A 46 6.53 8.29 13.97
CA CYS A 46 5.35 7.75 14.64
C CYS A 46 4.20 8.76 14.74
N ALA A 47 4.05 9.62 13.72
CA ALA A 47 2.93 10.55 13.62
C ALA A 47 1.59 9.80 13.68
N GLN A 48 0.58 10.44 14.26
CA GLN A 48 -0.74 9.87 14.45
C GLN A 48 -1.77 10.59 13.58
N LEU A 49 -2.79 9.85 13.14
CA LEU A 49 -3.95 10.45 12.50
C LEU A 49 -4.89 10.99 13.59
N GLU A 50 -5.30 12.25 13.44
CA GLU A 50 -6.39 12.81 14.25
C GLU A 50 -7.73 12.26 13.75
N LEU A 51 -8.14 11.13 14.32
CA LEU A 51 -9.40 10.48 14.00
C LEU A 51 -10.51 11.03 14.90
N PRO A 52 -11.77 11.11 14.41
CA PRO A 52 -12.89 11.46 15.27
C PRO A 52 -13.01 10.42 16.38
N GLU A 53 -13.50 10.85 17.54
CA GLU A 53 -13.77 9.92 18.63
C GLU A 53 -14.78 8.85 18.15
N PRO A 54 -14.51 7.56 18.37
CA PRO A 54 -15.45 6.51 17.99
C PRO A 54 -16.82 6.76 18.64
N PRO A 55 -17.93 6.49 17.92
CA PRO A 55 -19.24 6.52 18.54
C PRO A 55 -19.29 5.45 19.64
N ASP A 56 -19.39 5.89 20.89
CA ASP A 56 -19.45 5.01 22.05
C ASP A 56 -20.90 4.54 22.28
N PRO A 57 -21.22 3.25 22.08
CA PRO A 57 -22.55 2.72 22.36
C PRO A 57 -22.88 2.72 23.87
N GLU A 58 -21.88 2.78 24.75
CA GLU A 58 -22.05 2.75 26.20
C GLU A 58 -22.18 4.15 26.83
N ARG A 59 -21.94 5.25 26.11
CA ARG A 59 -22.14 6.61 26.65
C ARG A 59 -23.59 6.91 27.09
N GLY A 60 -24.55 6.07 26.71
CA GLY A 60 -25.92 6.13 27.22
C GLY A 60 -26.22 5.26 28.46
N GLN A 61 -25.40 4.24 28.78
CA GLN A 61 -25.72 3.21 29.80
C GLN A 61 -24.50 2.66 30.58
N GLY A 62 -23.30 3.21 30.38
CA GLY A 62 -22.09 2.80 31.10
C GLY A 62 -21.99 3.49 32.46
N PHE A 63 -21.82 2.71 33.52
CA PHE A 63 -21.42 3.24 34.82
C PHE A 63 -19.93 3.60 34.78
N GLY A 64 -19.60 4.88 34.95
CA GLY A 64 -18.22 5.32 35.14
C GLY A 64 -17.72 4.86 36.51
N PHE A 65 -16.67 4.04 36.55
CA PHE A 65 -16.00 3.72 37.81
C PHE A 65 -15.03 4.85 38.20
N GLY A 66 -15.00 5.19 39.49
CA GLY A 66 -13.99 6.08 40.04
C GLY A 66 -12.59 5.53 39.81
N LEU A 67 -11.61 6.41 39.63
CA LEU A 67 -10.20 6.04 39.38
C LEU A 67 -9.67 5.13 40.50
N GLU A 68 -10.13 5.36 41.73
CA GLU A 68 -9.79 4.59 42.93
C GLU A 68 -10.21 3.12 42.79
N TYR A 69 -11.44 2.87 42.34
CA TYR A 69 -11.97 1.52 42.11
C TYR A 69 -11.16 0.78 41.05
N VAL A 70 -10.80 1.49 39.97
CA VAL A 70 -9.99 0.93 38.88
C VAL A 70 -8.57 0.60 39.36
N LEU A 71 -7.96 1.46 40.18
CA LEU A 71 -6.64 1.23 40.76
C LEU A 71 -6.64 0.04 41.74
N MET A 72 -7.67 -0.08 42.59
CA MET A 72 -7.83 -1.22 43.49
C MET A 72 -7.98 -2.54 42.73
N GLN A 73 -8.81 -2.58 41.69
CA GLN A 73 -9.02 -3.80 40.90
C GLN A 73 -7.74 -4.21 40.15
N ARG A 74 -6.97 -3.24 39.64
CA ARG A 74 -5.68 -3.50 38.98
C ARG A 74 -4.62 -4.01 39.95
N ALA A 75 -4.55 -3.42 41.15
CA ALA A 75 -3.66 -3.89 42.21
C ALA A 75 -4.00 -5.32 42.65
N ALA A 76 -5.30 -5.66 42.76
CA ALA A 76 -5.76 -7.02 43.06
C ALA A 76 -5.38 -8.03 41.98
N LEU A 77 -5.36 -7.61 40.70
CA LEU A 77 -4.91 -8.44 39.57
C LEU A 77 -3.38 -8.52 39.44
N GLY A 78 -2.63 -7.73 40.20
CA GLY A 78 -1.17 -7.66 40.10
C GLY A 78 -0.65 -7.03 38.80
N CYS A 79 -1.52 -6.36 38.03
CA CYS A 79 -1.16 -5.77 36.75
C CYS A 79 -0.45 -4.42 36.96
N GLN A 80 0.85 -4.36 36.67
CA GLN A 80 1.56 -3.10 36.54
C GLN A 80 1.10 -2.40 35.25
N ILE A 81 0.65 -1.15 35.36
CA ILE A 81 0.35 -0.33 34.19
C ILE A 81 1.68 -0.06 33.49
N ASP A 82 1.94 -0.77 32.39
CA ASP A 82 2.90 -0.31 31.39
C ASP A 82 2.23 0.89 30.73
N GLY A 83 2.35 2.05 31.39
CA GLY A 83 1.93 3.33 30.84
C GLY A 83 2.86 3.57 29.68
N GLY A 84 2.51 2.97 28.53
CA GLY A 84 3.39 2.75 27.41
C GLY A 84 4.20 4.00 27.20
N ARG A 85 5.48 3.95 27.59
CA ARG A 85 6.41 5.06 27.41
C ARG A 85 6.75 5.11 25.93
N TYR A 86 5.77 5.47 25.12
CA TYR A 86 5.97 5.78 23.74
C TYR A 86 6.67 7.13 23.70
N LYS A 87 8.00 7.05 23.61
CA LYS A 87 8.99 8.14 23.59
C LYS A 87 9.03 9.00 24.87
N MET A 88 10.11 8.85 25.63
CA MET A 88 10.64 9.92 26.50
C MET A 88 11.08 11.07 25.59
N GLY A 89 10.15 11.96 25.22
CA GLY A 89 10.37 13.05 24.27
C GLY A 89 9.19 13.18 23.32
N ASP A 90 8.20 13.96 23.75
CA ASP A 90 6.95 14.33 23.10
C ASP A 90 7.16 15.24 21.87
N TYR A 91 8.02 14.80 20.94
CA TYR A 91 8.37 15.57 19.75
C TYR A 91 8.21 14.70 18.50
N THR A 92 7.04 14.83 17.88
CA THR A 92 6.85 14.44 16.48
C THR A 92 7.38 15.59 15.61
N HIS A 93 8.13 15.27 14.56
CA HIS A 93 8.62 16.31 13.65
C HIS A 93 7.46 17.10 13.03
N GLU A 94 7.55 18.44 13.00
CA GLU A 94 6.48 19.32 12.48
C GLU A 94 6.03 18.92 11.06
N ASP A 95 6.98 18.66 10.15
CA ASP A 95 6.66 18.15 8.80
C ASP A 95 5.93 16.79 8.82
N ALA A 96 6.20 15.91 9.79
CA ALA A 96 5.48 14.64 9.92
C ALA A 96 4.05 14.85 10.42
N GLU A 97 3.81 15.82 11.30
CA GLU A 97 2.45 16.24 11.70
C GLU A 97 1.68 16.84 10.53
N VAL A 98 2.31 17.69 9.72
CA VAL A 98 1.71 18.25 8.49
C VAL A 98 1.34 17.14 7.50
N ILE A 99 2.21 16.14 7.33
CA ILE A 99 1.92 14.97 6.50
C ILE A 99 0.71 14.21 7.06
N ALA A 100 0.68 13.95 8.37
CA ALA A 100 -0.44 13.24 9.00
C ALA A 100 -1.77 14.01 8.88
N ALA A 101 -1.75 15.33 9.08
CA ALA A 101 -2.92 16.19 8.90
C ALA A 101 -3.42 16.19 7.44
N THR A 102 -2.50 16.23 6.48
CA THR A 102 -2.85 16.12 5.05
C THR A 102 -3.53 14.79 4.76
N VAL A 103 -3.02 13.69 5.32
CA VAL A 103 -3.62 12.35 5.16
C VAL A 103 -4.99 12.27 5.86
N ALA A 104 -5.16 12.88 7.02
CA ALA A 104 -6.43 12.91 7.75
C ALA A 104 -7.53 13.69 6.99
N GLY A 105 -7.14 14.70 6.20
CA GLY A 105 -8.04 15.51 5.37
C GLY A 105 -8.50 14.85 4.05
N MET A 106 -8.27 13.55 3.87
CA MET A 106 -8.61 12.85 2.62
C MET A 106 -10.11 12.92 2.30
N PRO A 107 -10.51 13.28 1.06
CA PRO A 107 -11.92 13.39 0.69
C PRO A 107 -12.60 12.02 0.58
N ASP A 108 -13.91 12.00 0.78
CA ASP A 108 -14.72 10.77 0.76
C ASP A 108 -14.72 10.06 -0.60
N ASP A 109 -14.60 10.80 -1.71
CA ASP A 109 -14.47 10.25 -3.08
C ASP A 109 -13.20 9.40 -3.28
N LEU A 110 -12.18 9.62 -2.44
CA LEU A 110 -10.95 8.82 -2.39
C LEU A 110 -10.99 7.76 -1.27
N GLY A 111 -12.14 7.57 -0.62
CA GLY A 111 -12.36 6.63 0.48
C GLY A 111 -12.22 7.24 1.87
N GLY A 112 -12.00 8.56 1.95
CA GLY A 112 -12.03 9.34 3.19
C GLY A 112 -11.14 8.78 4.29
N LYS A 113 -11.66 8.79 5.53
CA LYS A 113 -10.94 8.29 6.72
C LYS A 113 -10.51 6.83 6.61
N ARG A 114 -11.31 5.98 5.94
CA ARG A 114 -10.96 4.55 5.77
C ARG A 114 -9.72 4.39 4.89
N MET A 115 -9.62 5.17 3.82
CA MET A 115 -8.43 5.19 2.98
C MET A 115 -7.25 5.84 3.70
N ALA A 116 -7.46 6.94 4.44
CA ALA A 116 -6.42 7.59 5.24
C ALA A 116 -5.78 6.61 6.24
N ILE A 117 -6.59 5.87 7.00
CA ILE A 117 -6.13 4.81 7.91
C ILE A 117 -5.35 3.75 7.13
N ARG A 118 -5.89 3.26 6.02
CA ARG A 118 -5.22 2.25 5.20
C ARG A 118 -3.85 2.73 4.69
N VAL A 119 -3.74 3.97 4.25
CA VAL A 119 -2.47 4.58 3.81
C VAL A 119 -1.48 4.64 4.97
N ALA A 120 -1.91 5.12 6.14
CA ALA A 120 -1.05 5.20 7.32
C ALA A 120 -0.55 3.82 7.76
N GLU A 121 -1.44 2.82 7.82
CA GLU A 121 -1.06 1.45 8.19
C GLU A 121 -0.10 0.80 7.17
N LEU A 122 -0.32 1.02 5.88
CA LEU A 122 0.60 0.57 4.83
C LEU A 122 1.97 1.25 4.97
N ALA A 123 2.02 2.53 5.31
CA ALA A 123 3.28 3.24 5.53
C ALA A 123 4.01 2.76 6.79
N ARG A 124 3.29 2.48 7.88
CA ARG A 124 3.85 1.84 9.09
C ARG A 124 4.46 0.48 8.76
N ALA A 125 3.74 -0.32 7.98
CA ALA A 125 4.19 -1.62 7.52
C ALA A 125 5.23 -1.57 6.38
N GLY A 126 5.41 -0.40 5.73
CA GLY A 126 6.30 -0.25 4.56
C GLY A 126 5.89 -1.17 3.43
N LEU A 127 4.59 -1.38 3.31
CA LEU A 127 3.96 -2.24 2.32
C LEU A 127 3.18 -1.39 1.33
N THR A 128 3.00 -1.94 0.15
CA THR A 128 2.02 -1.44 -0.81
C THR A 128 0.86 -2.44 -0.89
N PRO A 129 -0.35 -2.04 -1.29
CA PRO A 129 -1.43 -2.99 -1.51
C PRO A 129 -0.98 -4.11 -2.45
N ASP A 130 -1.28 -5.35 -2.10
CA ASP A 130 -1.04 -6.48 -2.99
C ASP A 130 -2.01 -6.37 -4.19
N TRP A 131 -1.46 -6.09 -5.36
CA TRP A 131 -2.19 -6.09 -6.63
C TRP A 131 -2.20 -7.46 -7.32
N MET A 132 -1.61 -8.46 -6.67
CA MET A 132 -1.41 -9.85 -7.10
C MET A 132 -0.39 -10.06 -8.24
N PRO A 133 0.93 -9.89 -7.96
CA PRO A 133 1.98 -10.83 -8.32
C PRO A 133 1.99 -11.65 -9.60
N GLY A 134 1.65 -11.16 -10.80
CA GLY A 134 1.59 -12.07 -11.96
C GLY A 134 0.48 -13.13 -11.82
N ALA A 135 -0.59 -12.79 -11.10
CA ALA A 135 -1.76 -13.64 -11.00
C ALA A 135 -2.39 -13.87 -12.37
N VAL A 136 -2.55 -15.15 -12.70
CA VAL A 136 -3.22 -15.64 -13.91
C VAL A 136 -4.32 -16.59 -13.46
N PRO A 137 -5.58 -16.36 -13.83
CA PRO A 137 -6.67 -17.31 -13.55
C PRO A 137 -6.34 -18.67 -14.16
N ARG A 138 -6.48 -19.74 -13.37
CA ARG A 138 -6.30 -21.11 -13.87
C ARG A 138 -7.55 -21.93 -13.65
N CYS A 139 -8.01 -22.58 -14.71
CA CYS A 139 -9.05 -23.60 -14.64
C CYS A 139 -8.44 -24.87 -14.03
N VAL A 140 -8.92 -25.27 -12.87
CA VAL A 140 -8.43 -26.43 -12.11
C VAL A 140 -9.60 -27.35 -11.77
N PRO A 141 -9.38 -28.67 -11.62
CA PRO A 141 -10.40 -29.57 -11.11
C PRO A 141 -10.91 -29.12 -9.74
N VAL A 142 -12.21 -29.28 -9.50
CA VAL A 142 -12.80 -29.02 -8.17
C VAL A 142 -12.18 -29.93 -7.11
N ASP A 143 -11.91 -31.18 -7.48
CA ASP A 143 -11.32 -32.16 -6.59
C ASP A 143 -10.30 -33.06 -7.32
N MET A 144 -9.28 -33.48 -6.58
CA MET A 144 -8.15 -34.28 -7.04
C MET A 144 -7.96 -35.46 -6.09
N LYS A 145 -7.97 -36.68 -6.63
CA LYS A 145 -7.71 -37.92 -5.88
C LYS A 145 -6.36 -38.49 -6.24
N ARG A 146 -5.57 -38.85 -5.23
CA ARG A 146 -4.27 -39.52 -5.42
C ARG A 146 -4.42 -41.04 -5.45
N ASN A 147 -3.74 -41.69 -6.40
CA ASN A 147 -3.64 -43.15 -6.49
C ASN A 147 -2.18 -43.59 -6.72
N ARG A 148 -1.93 -44.90 -6.88
CA ARG A 148 -0.58 -45.46 -7.11
C ARG A 148 0.13 -44.96 -8.38
N TYR A 149 -0.61 -44.36 -9.31
CA TYR A 149 -0.13 -43.79 -10.57
C TYR A 149 -0.09 -42.25 -10.55
N GLY A 150 -0.38 -41.62 -9.42
CA GLY A 150 -0.35 -40.16 -9.24
C GLY A 150 -1.71 -39.53 -9.01
N ASP A 151 -1.77 -38.22 -9.23
CA ASP A 151 -2.95 -37.41 -8.97
C ASP A 151 -3.90 -37.44 -10.17
N ARG A 152 -5.19 -37.64 -9.90
CA ARG A 152 -6.23 -37.73 -10.92
C ARG A 152 -7.43 -36.88 -10.52
N ALA A 153 -7.92 -36.08 -11.46
CA ALA A 153 -9.13 -35.29 -11.27
C ALA A 153 -10.35 -36.19 -11.01
N VAL A 154 -11.21 -35.78 -10.08
CA VAL A 154 -12.47 -36.46 -9.78
C VAL A 154 -13.46 -36.20 -10.93
N THR A 155 -14.18 -37.24 -11.34
CA THR A 155 -15.19 -37.18 -12.42
C THR A 155 -16.55 -37.60 -11.90
N GLU A 156 -17.60 -36.91 -12.33
CA GLU A 156 -19.00 -37.23 -12.05
C GLU A 156 -19.75 -37.64 -13.32
N VAL A 157 -20.86 -38.36 -13.17
CA VAL A 157 -21.72 -38.78 -14.29
C VAL A 157 -22.71 -37.64 -14.58
N VAL A 158 -22.63 -37.08 -15.79
CA VAL A 158 -23.49 -35.96 -16.23
C VAL A 158 -24.64 -36.46 -17.12
N GLY A 159 -24.57 -37.69 -17.61
CA GLY A 159 -25.64 -38.30 -18.39
C GLY A 159 -25.38 -39.75 -18.71
N THR A 160 -26.34 -40.38 -19.39
CA THR A 160 -26.17 -41.71 -19.96
C THR A 160 -26.54 -41.67 -21.44
N GLU A 161 -25.71 -42.28 -22.28
CA GLU A 161 -25.88 -42.25 -23.72
C GLU A 161 -25.83 -43.67 -24.29
N ARG A 162 -26.67 -43.96 -25.29
CA ARG A 162 -26.61 -45.25 -26.01
C ARG A 162 -25.63 -45.13 -27.15
N VAL A 163 -24.53 -45.87 -27.06
CA VAL A 163 -23.49 -45.92 -28.08
C VAL A 163 -23.47 -47.31 -28.71
N LEU A 164 -23.41 -47.38 -30.03
CA LEU A 164 -23.19 -48.62 -30.76
C LEU A 164 -21.70 -48.97 -30.69
N SER A 165 -21.34 -50.02 -29.95
CA SER A 165 -19.95 -50.47 -29.82
C SER A 165 -19.85 -51.94 -30.18
N ARG A 166 -18.96 -52.27 -31.13
CA ARG A 166 -18.75 -53.64 -31.64
C ARG A 166 -20.07 -54.33 -32.06
N GLY A 167 -20.94 -53.60 -32.77
CA GLY A 167 -22.20 -54.11 -33.31
C GLY A 167 -23.34 -54.30 -32.29
N LYS A 168 -23.14 -53.94 -31.01
CA LYS A 168 -24.17 -54.01 -29.96
C LYS A 168 -24.40 -52.64 -29.35
N TRP A 169 -25.67 -52.31 -29.11
CA TRP A 169 -26.05 -51.11 -28.38
C TRP A 169 -25.72 -51.26 -26.90
N ARG A 170 -24.97 -50.31 -26.34
CA ARG A 170 -24.64 -50.26 -24.91
C ARG A 170 -24.99 -48.89 -24.36
N THR A 171 -25.53 -48.87 -23.15
CA THR A 171 -25.70 -47.64 -22.38
C THR A 171 -24.39 -47.36 -21.65
N VAL A 172 -23.81 -46.18 -21.85
CA VAL A 172 -22.55 -45.75 -21.24
C VAL A 172 -22.78 -44.48 -20.44
N GLU A 173 -22.14 -44.39 -19.27
CA GLU A 173 -22.11 -43.17 -18.47
C GLU A 173 -21.22 -42.12 -19.14
N VAL A 174 -21.79 -40.95 -19.44
CA VAL A 174 -21.04 -39.77 -19.86
C VAL A 174 -20.51 -39.10 -18.60
N ARG A 175 -19.19 -39.01 -18.49
CA ARG A 175 -18.52 -38.44 -17.31
C ARG A 175 -17.88 -37.10 -17.63
N ALA A 176 -18.01 -36.14 -16.72
CA ALA A 176 -17.32 -34.86 -16.78
C ALA A 176 -16.47 -34.65 -15.53
N CYS A 177 -15.44 -33.81 -15.65
CA CYS A 177 -14.67 -33.32 -14.52
C CYS A 177 -15.23 -31.94 -14.15
N PRO A 178 -15.82 -31.76 -12.96
CA PRO A 178 -16.13 -30.43 -12.46
C PRO A 178 -14.85 -29.61 -12.34
N VAL A 179 -14.87 -28.38 -12.81
CA VAL A 179 -13.74 -27.45 -12.76
C VAL A 179 -14.13 -26.16 -12.08
N THR A 180 -13.16 -25.51 -11.45
CA THR A 180 -13.27 -24.18 -10.85
C THR A 180 -12.08 -23.32 -11.28
N TYR A 181 -12.23 -21.99 -11.19
CA TYR A 181 -11.12 -21.08 -11.44
C TYR A 181 -10.39 -20.78 -10.13
N SER A 182 -9.16 -21.29 -10.02
CA SER A 182 -8.23 -20.85 -8.99
C SER A 182 -7.71 -19.44 -9.32
N LEU A 183 -7.67 -18.56 -8.31
CA LEU A 183 -7.52 -17.10 -8.45
C LEU A 183 -8.63 -16.53 -9.34
N HIS A 184 -9.80 -16.29 -8.73
CA HIS A 184 -10.97 -15.83 -9.45
C HIS A 184 -10.65 -14.49 -10.14
N PRO A 185 -11.03 -14.27 -11.41
CA PRO A 185 -10.77 -13.00 -12.11
C PRO A 185 -11.21 -11.77 -11.30
N GLU A 186 -12.34 -11.88 -10.62
CA GLU A 186 -12.90 -10.85 -9.74
C GLU A 186 -11.98 -10.50 -8.55
N GLN A 187 -11.27 -11.48 -7.98
CA GLN A 187 -10.31 -11.24 -6.89
C GLN A 187 -9.11 -10.44 -7.39
N ILE A 188 -8.60 -10.80 -8.58
CA ILE A 188 -7.49 -10.08 -9.22
C ILE A 188 -7.92 -8.64 -9.56
N GLU A 189 -9.13 -8.47 -10.09
CA GLU A 189 -9.68 -7.15 -10.40
C GLU A 189 -9.91 -6.31 -9.14
N ALA A 190 -10.40 -6.90 -8.05
CA ALA A 190 -10.56 -6.23 -6.78
C ALA A 190 -9.20 -5.78 -6.20
N ALA A 191 -8.19 -6.64 -6.24
CA ALA A 191 -6.83 -6.31 -5.79
C ALA A 191 -6.22 -5.15 -6.61
N ARG A 192 -6.38 -5.19 -7.94
CA ARG A 192 -5.90 -4.12 -8.85
C ARG A 192 -6.65 -2.80 -8.65
N ARG A 193 -7.97 -2.85 -8.41
CA ARG A 193 -8.76 -1.66 -8.04
C ARG A 193 -8.28 -1.07 -6.73
N ALA A 194 -8.11 -1.90 -5.70
CA ALA A 194 -7.62 -1.46 -4.40
C ALA A 194 -6.23 -0.81 -4.48
N TYR A 195 -5.33 -1.32 -5.31
CA TYR A 195 -4.05 -0.67 -5.60
C TYR A 195 -4.25 0.68 -6.31
N GLY A 196 -5.14 0.74 -7.31
CA GLY A 196 -5.47 1.97 -8.01
C GLY A 196 -6.06 3.06 -7.10
N ASP A 197 -6.91 2.68 -6.15
CA ASP A 197 -7.49 3.60 -5.17
C ASP A 197 -6.42 4.17 -4.24
N TRP A 198 -5.54 3.30 -3.73
CA TRP A 198 -4.37 3.73 -2.95
C TRP A 198 -3.42 4.62 -3.76
N TRP A 199 -3.20 4.31 -5.04
CA TRP A 199 -2.34 5.12 -5.91
C TRP A 199 -2.93 6.53 -6.12
N ARG A 200 -4.24 6.65 -6.34
CA ARG A 200 -4.94 7.94 -6.42
C ARG A 200 -4.85 8.72 -5.11
N ALA A 201 -4.93 8.03 -3.98
CA ALA A 201 -4.73 8.65 -2.67
C ALA A 201 -3.31 9.20 -2.51
N LEU A 202 -2.27 8.46 -2.95
CA LEU A 202 -0.90 8.96 -2.94
C LEU A 202 -0.69 10.18 -3.84
N GLU A 203 -1.31 10.18 -5.03
CA GLU A 203 -1.28 11.31 -5.95
C GLU A 203 -1.90 12.55 -5.29
N TRP A 204 -3.08 12.40 -4.70
CA TRP A 204 -3.76 13.49 -3.99
C TRP A 204 -2.94 14.02 -2.81
N ILE A 205 -2.34 13.14 -1.99
CA ILE A 205 -1.46 13.55 -0.88
C ILE A 205 -0.24 14.31 -1.41
N ARG A 206 0.41 13.80 -2.46
CA ARG A 206 1.57 14.46 -3.08
C ARG A 206 1.21 15.87 -3.52
N ASP A 207 0.11 16.00 -4.27
CA ASP A 207 -0.33 17.27 -4.81
C ASP A 207 -0.71 18.24 -3.69
N GLY A 208 -1.42 17.76 -2.66
CA GLY A 208 -1.75 18.54 -1.47
C GLY A 208 -0.51 19.06 -0.73
N LEU A 209 0.52 18.22 -0.54
CA LEU A 209 1.77 18.62 0.11
C LEU A 209 2.59 19.61 -0.74
N GLN A 210 2.59 19.44 -2.07
CA GLN A 210 3.29 20.33 -2.99
C GLN A 210 2.61 21.70 -3.11
N VAL A 211 1.29 21.72 -3.26
CA VAL A 211 0.50 22.96 -3.35
C VAL A 211 0.50 23.70 -2.01
N GLY A 212 0.35 22.97 -0.90
CA GLY A 212 0.34 23.56 0.44
C GLY A 212 1.67 24.23 0.81
N ASN A 213 2.80 23.70 0.33
CA ASN A 213 4.15 24.23 0.58
C ASN A 213 4.45 24.53 2.07
N MET A 214 3.84 23.74 2.97
CA MET A 214 3.95 23.91 4.42
C MET A 214 5.16 23.16 5.03
N LEU A 215 5.82 22.29 4.25
CA LEU A 215 6.96 21.48 4.70
C LEU A 215 8.24 22.31 4.81
N ARG A 216 8.85 22.29 5.98
CA ARG A 216 10.01 23.13 6.36
C ARG A 216 11.33 22.47 5.98
N ASP A 217 11.50 21.19 6.28
CA ASP A 217 12.74 20.43 6.12
C ASP A 217 12.63 19.33 5.06
N VAL A 218 11.42 18.91 4.68
CA VAL A 218 11.15 17.92 3.63
C VAL A 218 10.71 18.58 2.33
N GLN A 219 11.13 18.03 1.20
CA GLN A 219 10.64 18.39 -0.14
C GLN A 219 10.10 17.15 -0.85
N ILE A 220 8.86 17.21 -1.29
CA ILE A 220 8.20 16.09 -1.99
C ILE A 220 8.59 16.08 -3.46
N ALA A 221 9.22 14.99 -3.90
CA ALA A 221 9.52 14.72 -5.30
C ALA A 221 8.25 14.34 -6.07
N ALA A 222 8.22 14.64 -7.37
CA ALA A 222 7.09 14.34 -8.24
C ALA A 222 6.87 12.82 -8.48
N ALA A 223 7.87 11.99 -8.17
CA ALA A 223 7.87 10.56 -8.47
C ALA A 223 6.81 9.80 -7.64
N LEU A 224 5.98 9.04 -8.36
CA LEU A 224 5.00 8.09 -7.80
C LEU A 224 5.39 6.65 -8.17
N PRO A 225 4.89 5.65 -7.42
CA PRO A 225 4.91 4.25 -7.85
C PRO A 225 4.27 4.08 -9.23
N ALA A 226 4.58 2.98 -9.93
CA ALA A 226 3.97 2.69 -11.22
C ALA A 226 2.44 2.59 -11.08
N GLN A 227 1.68 3.32 -11.90
CA GLN A 227 0.21 3.35 -11.80
C GLN A 227 -0.45 2.00 -12.07
N ARG A 228 0.15 1.18 -12.94
CA ARG A 228 -0.36 -0.15 -13.33
C ARG A 228 0.78 -1.16 -13.40
N PRO A 229 1.32 -1.59 -12.24
CA PRO A 229 2.53 -2.44 -12.17
C PRO A 229 2.33 -3.82 -12.80
N TRP A 230 1.08 -4.31 -12.89
CA TRP A 230 0.73 -5.57 -13.56
C TRP A 230 0.71 -5.50 -15.08
N LYS A 231 0.83 -4.31 -15.69
CA LYS A 231 0.95 -4.21 -17.15
C LYS A 231 2.40 -4.49 -17.56
N PRO A 232 2.65 -5.36 -18.55
CA PRO A 232 3.98 -5.57 -19.07
C PRO A 232 4.55 -4.24 -19.57
N LYS A 233 5.80 -3.94 -19.23
CA LYS A 233 6.52 -2.80 -19.80
C LYS A 233 6.58 -3.03 -21.31
N GLN A 234 5.88 -2.20 -22.08
CA GLN A 234 6.02 -2.19 -23.54
C GLN A 234 7.47 -1.81 -23.85
N THR A 235 8.31 -2.82 -24.02
CA THR A 235 9.65 -2.63 -24.55
C THR A 235 9.43 -2.25 -26.00
N ARG A 236 9.62 -0.97 -26.33
CA ARG A 236 9.60 -0.52 -27.73
C ARG A 236 10.68 -1.32 -28.44
N LEU A 237 10.29 -2.31 -29.23
CA LEU A 237 11.16 -2.93 -30.21
C LEU A 237 11.59 -1.78 -31.12
N ARG A 238 12.88 -1.42 -31.04
CA ARG A 238 13.48 -0.56 -32.07
C ARG A 238 13.35 -1.34 -33.37
N SER A 239 12.56 -0.82 -34.29
CA SER A 239 12.56 -1.31 -35.68
C SER A 239 13.99 -1.23 -36.23
N PRO A 240 14.41 -2.21 -37.05
CA PRO A 240 15.77 -2.28 -37.61
C PRO A 240 16.12 -1.04 -38.44
#